data_AF-U5QRI6-F1
#
_entry.id   AF-U5QRI6-F1
#
_cell.length_a   1.000
_cell.length_b   1.000
_cell.length_c   1.000
_cell.angle_alpha   90.00
_cell.angle_beta   90.00
_cell.angle_gamma   90.00
#
_symmetry.space_group_name_H-M   'P 1'
#
loop_
_entity.id
_entity.type
_entity.pdbx_description
1 polymer ?
#
loop_
_entity_poly.entity_id
_entity_poly.type
_entity_poly.pdbx_seq_one_letter_code
_entity_poly.pdbx_strand_id
1 'polypeptide(L)'
;MQLEFVSVEDFYFALTLETRLLHEWNDAALVDQARLKLMAHYGEPSTIAAARQNTFNYVFRVSGGEGTGAMVELLDWGEQLRLNSSYGLVRAPDGKVNRLESFEKRPAFAREVADYFAAQLGLPLVLD
;
A
#
# COMPACT_ATOMS: atom_id res chain seq x y z
N MET A 1 11.56 -9.63 -0.52
CA MET A 1 10.93 -8.58 -1.34
C MET A 1 11.54 -7.20 -1.05
N GLN A 2 11.46 -6.26 -1.99
CA GLN A 2 11.74 -4.83 -1.78
C GLN A 2 10.54 -3.98 -2.22
N LEU A 3 10.39 -2.80 -1.61
CA LEU A 3 9.34 -1.82 -1.96
C LEU A 3 10.00 -0.52 -2.43
N GLU A 4 9.80 -0.20 -3.71
CA GLU A 4 10.30 1.01 -4.35
C GLU A 4 9.22 2.09 -4.28
N PHE A 5 9.51 3.20 -3.58
CA PHE A 5 8.56 4.29 -3.45
C PHE A 5 8.25 4.96 -4.80
N VAL A 6 6.97 5.22 -5.06
CA VAL A 6 6.47 5.92 -6.25
C VAL A 6 6.10 7.34 -5.84
N SER A 7 6.88 8.30 -6.31
CA SER A 7 6.69 9.72 -6.00
C SER A 7 5.37 10.25 -6.58
N VAL A 8 4.89 11.41 -6.09
CA VAL A 8 3.71 12.08 -6.66
C VAL A 8 3.86 12.39 -8.16
N GLU A 9 5.07 12.71 -8.62
CA GLU A 9 5.36 13.01 -10.03
C GLU A 9 5.15 11.75 -10.90
N ASP A 10 5.59 10.59 -10.40
CA ASP A 10 5.40 9.30 -11.05
C ASP A 10 3.98 8.73 -10.87
N PHE A 11 3.28 9.17 -9.81
CA PHE A 11 1.95 8.69 -9.47
C PHE A 11 0.87 9.17 -10.46
N TYR A 12 0.99 10.36 -11.04
CA TYR A 12 0.05 10.82 -12.10
C TYR A 12 0.03 9.87 -13.31
N PHE A 13 1.13 9.15 -13.58
CA PHE A 13 1.17 8.09 -14.59
C PHE A 13 0.47 6.80 -14.13
N ALA A 14 0.38 6.59 -12.81
CA ALA A 14 -0.14 5.38 -12.17
C ALA A 14 -1.62 5.46 -11.76
N LEU A 15 -2.39 6.50 -12.15
CA LEU A 15 -3.81 6.76 -11.80
C LEU A 15 -4.84 5.64 -12.11
N THR A 16 -4.39 4.45 -12.48
CA THR A 16 -5.18 3.24 -12.75
C THR A 16 -4.85 2.11 -11.75
N LEU A 17 -4.42 2.43 -10.53
CA LEU A 17 -4.10 1.42 -9.53
C LEU A 17 -5.34 0.56 -9.21
N GLU A 18 -5.36 -0.65 -9.72
CA GLU A 18 -6.37 -1.66 -9.38
C GLU A 18 -6.00 -2.39 -8.09
N THR A 19 -5.87 -1.62 -7.01
CA THR A 19 -5.61 -2.22 -5.71
C THR A 19 -6.89 -2.67 -5.03
N ARG A 20 -6.73 -3.63 -4.11
CA ARG A 20 -7.76 -4.08 -3.18
C ARG A 20 -7.14 -4.17 -1.79
N LEU A 21 -7.98 -4.05 -0.78
CA LEU A 21 -7.59 -4.20 0.62
C LEU A 21 -6.85 -5.53 0.84
N LEU A 22 -5.71 -5.45 1.52
CA LEU A 22 -5.00 -6.60 2.08
C LEU A 22 -5.32 -6.69 3.58
N HIS A 23 -5.24 -5.56 4.29
CA HIS A 23 -5.51 -5.48 5.72
C HIS A 23 -5.82 -4.04 6.14
N GLU A 24 -6.52 -3.88 7.26
CA GLU A 24 -6.74 -2.57 7.90
C GLU A 24 -6.50 -2.65 9.41
N TRP A 25 -5.78 -1.67 9.94
CA TRP A 25 -5.59 -1.49 11.37
C TRP A 25 -6.49 -0.35 11.87
N ASN A 26 -7.38 -0.66 12.79
CA ASN A 26 -8.32 0.29 13.38
C ASN A 26 -7.68 0.99 14.60
N ASP A 27 -6.62 1.77 14.37
CA ASP A 27 -5.89 2.50 15.40
C ASP A 27 -5.45 3.89 14.90
N ALA A 28 -6.12 4.94 15.38
CA ALA A 28 -5.80 6.31 15.00
C ALA A 28 -4.39 6.75 15.43
N ALA A 29 -3.87 6.25 16.55
CA ALA A 29 -2.50 6.56 16.99
C ALA A 29 -1.47 5.92 16.05
N LEU A 30 -1.78 4.75 15.49
CA LEU A 30 -0.97 4.11 14.47
C LEU A 30 -0.99 4.90 13.15
N VAL A 31 -2.15 5.43 12.74
CA VAL A 31 -2.27 6.29 11.55
C VAL A 31 -1.34 7.50 11.66
N ASP A 32 -1.38 8.22 12.79
CA ASP A 32 -0.53 9.39 13.00
C ASP A 32 0.97 9.05 13.01
N GLN A 33 1.34 7.94 13.65
CA GLN A 33 2.73 7.46 13.64
C GLN A 33 3.17 7.09 12.23
N ALA A 34 2.34 6.37 11.47
CA ALA A 34 2.63 6.01 10.10
C ALA A 34 2.85 7.24 9.22
N ARG A 35 1.98 8.25 9.33
CA ARG A 35 2.11 9.53 8.62
C ARG A 35 3.46 10.19 8.85
N LEU A 36 3.87 10.31 10.12
CA LEU A 36 5.14 10.95 10.49
C LEU A 36 6.35 10.16 9.99
N LYS A 37 6.32 8.83 10.12
CA LYS A 37 7.41 7.95 9.67
C LYS A 37 7.54 7.94 8.15
N LEU A 38 6.42 7.81 7.43
CA LEU A 38 6.42 7.82 5.97
C LEU A 38 6.93 9.16 5.42
N MET A 39 6.46 10.28 5.99
CA MET A 39 6.95 11.61 5.63
C MET A 39 8.45 11.76 5.86
N ALA A 40 8.96 11.29 7.01
CA ALA A 40 10.38 11.36 7.32
C ALA A 40 11.26 10.48 6.41
N HIS A 41 10.75 9.33 5.95
CA HIS A 41 11.50 8.39 5.12
C HIS A 41 11.42 8.67 3.62
N TYR A 42 10.25 9.11 3.14
CA TYR A 42 9.93 9.18 1.71
C TYR A 42 9.55 10.58 1.23
N GLY A 43 9.40 11.54 2.15
CA GLY A 43 8.94 12.89 1.83
C GLY A 43 7.43 12.92 1.57
N GLU A 44 7.00 13.75 0.62
CA GLU A 44 5.58 13.99 0.35
C GLU A 44 4.85 12.70 -0.08
N PRO A 45 3.56 12.51 0.30
CA PRO A 45 2.77 11.37 -0.14
C PRO A 45 2.62 11.29 -1.67
N SER A 46 2.38 10.09 -2.18
CA SER A 46 2.15 9.84 -3.61
C SER A 46 0.87 10.50 -4.13
N THR A 47 -0.08 10.84 -3.27
CA THR A 47 -1.28 11.61 -3.63
C THR A 47 -1.52 12.79 -2.71
N ILE A 48 -1.91 13.92 -3.27
CA ILE A 48 -2.39 15.07 -2.51
C ILE A 48 -3.90 14.90 -2.31
N ALA A 49 -4.33 14.49 -1.13
CA ALA A 49 -5.75 14.43 -0.81
C ALA A 49 -6.15 15.59 0.13
N ALA A 50 -7.09 16.41 -0.35
CA ALA A 50 -7.54 17.64 0.30
C ALA A 50 -8.76 17.41 1.22
N ALA A 51 -8.71 16.41 2.11
CA ALA A 51 -9.86 16.03 2.94
C ALA A 51 -9.48 15.62 4.37
N ARG A 52 -10.49 15.56 5.26
CA ARG A 52 -10.36 15.11 6.66
C ARG A 52 -10.05 13.61 6.79
N GLN A 53 -10.25 12.83 5.74
CA GLN A 53 -9.86 11.42 5.57
C GLN A 53 -9.00 11.34 4.31
N ASN A 54 -8.15 10.31 4.18
CA ASN A 54 -7.13 10.21 3.14
C ASN A 54 -6.07 11.31 3.25
N THR A 55 -5.63 11.63 4.47
CA THR A 55 -4.60 12.67 4.65
C THR A 55 -3.24 12.29 4.04
N PHE A 56 -3.00 11.00 3.78
CA PHE A 56 -1.88 10.52 2.98
C PHE A 56 -2.21 9.22 2.23
N ASN A 57 -1.50 8.99 1.12
CA ASN A 57 -1.37 7.70 0.46
C ASN A 57 0.07 7.57 -0.05
N TYR A 58 0.81 6.58 0.43
CA TYR A 58 2.15 6.24 -0.07
C TYR A 58 2.07 4.97 -0.88
N VAL A 59 2.51 5.06 -2.13
CA VAL A 59 2.47 3.97 -3.10
C VAL A 59 3.87 3.45 -3.34
N PHE A 60 3.97 2.13 -3.42
CA PHE A 60 5.21 1.41 -3.64
C PHE A 60 5.03 0.39 -4.74
N ARG A 61 6.03 0.26 -5.60
CA ARG A 61 6.16 -0.86 -6.53
C ARG A 61 6.96 -1.96 -5.87
N VAL A 62 6.46 -3.18 -5.95
CA VAL A 62 7.17 -4.35 -5.45
C VAL A 62 8.25 -4.76 -6.45
N SER A 63 9.48 -4.92 -5.98
CA SER A 63 10.57 -5.51 -6.74
C SER A 63 11.15 -6.75 -6.05
N GLY A 64 11.41 -7.79 -6.85
CA GLY A 64 11.93 -9.09 -6.41
C GLY A 64 10.88 -9.99 -5.74
N GLY A 65 10.96 -11.30 -6.02
CA GLY A 65 10.05 -12.31 -5.48
C GLY A 65 8.73 -12.44 -6.22
N GLU A 66 7.78 -13.20 -5.66
CA GLU A 66 6.49 -13.54 -6.32
C GLU A 66 5.58 -12.32 -6.56
N GLY A 67 5.74 -11.24 -5.79
CA GLY A 67 4.96 -10.01 -5.92
C GLY A 67 5.48 -8.98 -6.92
N THR A 68 6.57 -9.28 -7.63
CA THR A 68 7.24 -8.32 -8.52
C THR A 68 6.26 -7.66 -9.49
N GLY A 69 6.29 -6.32 -9.53
CA GLY A 69 5.42 -5.51 -10.39
C GLY A 69 4.07 -5.15 -9.78
N ALA A 70 3.67 -5.79 -8.67
CA ALA A 70 2.48 -5.37 -7.92
C ALA A 70 2.70 -3.99 -7.30
N MET A 71 1.61 -3.25 -7.15
CA MET A 71 1.57 -1.98 -6.44
C MET A 71 1.04 -2.24 -5.03
N VAL A 72 1.62 -1.57 -4.05
CA VAL A 72 1.25 -1.60 -2.64
C VAL A 72 0.97 -0.17 -2.20
N GLU A 73 -0.11 0.03 -1.46
CA GLU A 73 -0.45 1.32 -0.89
C GLU A 73 -0.54 1.20 0.63
N LEU A 74 0.10 2.14 1.33
CA LEU A 74 -0.11 2.37 2.76
C LEU A 74 -0.74 3.76 2.92
N LEU A 75 -2.01 3.78 3.31
CA LEU A 75 -2.82 5.00 3.28
C LEU A 75 -3.67 5.18 4.53
N ASP A 76 -3.99 6.45 4.78
CA ASP A 76 -4.97 6.87 5.76
C ASP A 76 -6.39 6.67 5.22
N TRP A 77 -7.26 6.04 6.00
CA TRP A 77 -8.71 5.97 5.77
C TRP A 77 -9.51 6.51 6.98
N GLY A 78 -9.08 7.64 7.52
CA GLY A 78 -9.62 8.26 8.73
C GLY A 78 -8.94 7.73 10.00
N GLU A 79 -9.68 6.97 10.80
CA GLU A 79 -9.14 6.36 12.03
C GLU A 79 -8.51 4.99 11.77
N GLN A 80 -8.23 4.70 10.49
CA GLN A 80 -7.78 3.39 10.03
C GLN A 80 -6.57 3.53 9.12
N LEU A 81 -5.54 2.74 9.39
CA LEU A 81 -4.42 2.57 8.48
C LEU A 81 -4.74 1.40 7.55
N ARG A 82 -4.69 1.62 6.23
CA ARG A 82 -4.99 0.57 5.25
C ARG A 82 -3.77 0.18 4.44
N LEU A 83 -3.62 -1.12 4.30
CA LEU A 83 -2.70 -1.74 3.35
C LEU A 83 -3.51 -2.27 2.16
N ASN A 84 -3.28 -1.71 0.98
CA ASN A 84 -3.87 -2.20 -0.26
C ASN A 84 -2.79 -2.76 -1.20
N SER A 85 -3.19 -3.62 -2.13
CA SER A 85 -2.31 -4.03 -3.22
C SER A 85 -3.05 -4.54 -4.46
N SER A 86 -2.41 -4.38 -5.62
CA SER A 86 -2.80 -5.04 -6.88
C SER A 86 -2.30 -6.49 -7.00
N TYR A 87 -1.57 -7.04 -6.01
CA TYR A 87 -1.06 -8.41 -6.07
C TYR A 87 -2.18 -9.44 -6.28
N GLY A 88 -2.00 -10.33 -7.27
CA GLY A 88 -3.00 -11.33 -7.65
C GLY A 88 -4.21 -10.77 -8.40
N LEU A 89 -4.14 -9.52 -8.88
CA LEU A 89 -5.17 -8.88 -9.69
C LEU A 89 -4.60 -8.50 -11.06
N VAL A 90 -5.45 -8.57 -12.08
CA VAL A 90 -5.13 -8.09 -13.43
C VAL A 90 -6.32 -7.37 -14.05
N ARG A 91 -6.06 -6.21 -14.65
CA ARG A 91 -7.04 -5.50 -15.47
C ARG A 91 -7.17 -6.18 -16.82
N ALA A 92 -8.35 -6.68 -17.15
CA ALA A 92 -8.65 -7.14 -18.49
C ALA A 92 -8.85 -5.94 -19.45
N PRO A 93 -8.70 -6.14 -20.78
CA PRO A 93 -8.92 -5.09 -21.77
C PRO A 93 -10.32 -4.46 -21.74
N ASP A 94 -11.32 -5.19 -21.24
CA ASP A 94 -12.69 -4.70 -21.04
C ASP A 94 -12.86 -3.85 -19.75
N GLY A 95 -11.76 -3.63 -19.02
CA GLY A 95 -11.71 -2.85 -17.79
C GLY A 95 -12.13 -3.61 -16.54
N LYS A 96 -12.43 -4.91 -16.62
CA LYS A 96 -12.74 -5.73 -15.44
C LYS A 96 -11.47 -6.16 -14.71
N VAL A 97 -11.56 -6.21 -13.38
CA VAL A 97 -10.49 -6.73 -12.53
C VAL A 97 -10.70 -8.22 -12.32
N ASN A 98 -9.77 -9.04 -12.82
CA ASN A 98 -9.80 -10.48 -12.64
C ASN A 98 -8.81 -10.91 -11.56
N ARG A 99 -9.13 -12.01 -10.87
CA ARG A 99 -8.24 -12.66 -9.90
C ARG A 99 -7.33 -13.65 -10.63
N LEU A 100 -6.04 -13.59 -10.33
CA LEU A 100 -5.06 -14.59 -10.74
C LEU A 100 -5.01 -15.72 -9.69
N GLU A 101 -4.35 -16.84 -10.01
CA GLU A 101 -4.11 -17.92 -9.03
C GLU A 101 -3.35 -17.42 -7.79
N SER A 102 -2.46 -16.45 -7.97
CA SER A 102 -1.73 -15.80 -6.87
C SER A 102 -2.62 -14.99 -5.92
N PHE A 103 -3.88 -14.73 -6.27
CA PHE A 103 -4.84 -14.06 -5.39
C PHE A 103 -5.00 -14.81 -4.05
N GLU A 104 -4.95 -16.14 -4.07
CA GLU A 104 -5.06 -16.97 -2.86
C GLU A 104 -3.85 -16.83 -1.92
N LYS A 105 -2.72 -16.31 -2.42
CA LYS A 105 -1.51 -16.04 -1.62
C LYS A 105 -1.50 -14.66 -0.97
N ARG A 106 -2.54 -13.84 -1.17
CA ARG A 106 -2.63 -12.48 -0.62
C ARG A 106 -2.45 -12.40 0.91
N PRO A 107 -2.92 -13.36 1.75
CA PRO A 107 -2.64 -13.30 3.18
C PRO A 107 -1.14 -13.41 3.52
N ALA A 108 -0.41 -14.30 2.84
CA ALA A 108 1.03 -14.44 3.03
C ALA A 108 1.78 -13.19 2.51
N PHE A 109 1.37 -12.68 1.34
CA PHE A 109 1.92 -11.45 0.78
C PHE A 109 1.67 -10.23 1.69
N ALA A 110 0.47 -10.10 2.26
CA ALA A 110 0.13 -9.04 3.19
C ALA A 110 1.05 -9.04 4.42
N ARG A 111 1.36 -10.23 4.95
CA ARG A 111 2.29 -10.39 6.07
C ARG A 111 3.71 -9.97 5.69
N GLU A 112 4.22 -10.41 4.53
CA GLU A 112 5.55 -10.00 4.06
C GLU A 112 5.67 -8.47 3.90
N VAL A 113 4.62 -7.83 3.37
CA VAL A 113 4.58 -6.37 3.17
C VAL A 113 4.50 -5.63 4.50
N ALA A 114 3.66 -6.10 5.43
CA ALA A 114 3.56 -5.49 6.75
C ALA A 114 4.85 -5.66 7.57
N ASP A 115 5.48 -6.83 7.52
CA ASP A 115 6.77 -7.09 8.16
C ASP A 115 7.86 -6.16 7.60
N TYR A 116 7.85 -5.93 6.28
CA TYR A 116 8.75 -4.96 5.64
C TYR A 116 8.55 -3.54 6.19
N PHE A 117 7.31 -3.05 6.22
CA PHE A 117 7.03 -1.71 6.75
C PHE A 117 7.29 -1.61 8.25
N ALA A 118 6.98 -2.65 9.03
CA ALA A 118 7.25 -2.71 10.45
C ALA A 118 8.75 -2.56 10.72
N ALA A 119 9.59 -3.31 10.00
CA ALA A 119 11.04 -3.23 10.12
C ALA A 119 11.59 -1.88 9.62
N GLN A 120 11.11 -1.38 8.49
CA GLN A 120 11.64 -0.16 7.86
C GLN A 120 11.24 1.12 8.61
N LEU A 121 10.03 1.16 9.17
CA LEU A 121 9.44 2.35 9.81
C LEU A 121 9.43 2.27 11.34
N GLY A 122 9.70 1.09 11.91
CA GLY A 122 9.58 0.84 13.34
C GLY A 122 8.13 0.90 13.84
N LEU A 123 7.18 0.43 13.03
CA LEU A 123 5.74 0.44 13.33
C LEU A 123 5.25 -0.95 13.75
N PRO A 124 4.29 -1.05 14.69
CA PRO A 124 3.75 -2.34 15.15
C PRO A 124 2.68 -2.90 14.19
N LEU A 125 3.03 -3.16 12.93
CA LEU A 125 2.10 -3.66 11.90
C LEU A 125 1.88 -5.17 11.98
N VAL A 126 1.22 -5.62 13.04
CA VAL A 126 0.90 -7.05 13.23
C VAL A 126 -0.40 -7.38 12.49
N LEU A 127 -0.40 -8.48 11.73
CA LEU A 127 -1.60 -9.03 11.10
C LEU A 127 -2.17 -10.15 11.97
N ASP A 128 -3.47 -10.02 12.26
CA ASP A 128 -4.30 -11.03 12.92
C ASP A 128 -4.38 -12.36 12.14
#